data_AF-A0A7R9UBH3-F1
#
_entry.id   AF-A0A7R9UBH3-F1
#
_cell.length_a   1.000
_cell.length_b   1.000
_cell.length_c   1.000
_cell.angle_alpha   90.00
_cell.angle_beta   90.00
_cell.angle_gamma   90.00
#
_symmetry.space_group_name_H-M   'P 1'
#
loop_
_entity.id
_entity.type
_entity.pdbx_description
1 polymer ?
#
loop_
_entity_poly.entity_id
_entity_poly.type
_entity_poly.pdbx_seq_one_letter_code
_entity_poly.pdbx_strand_id
1 'polypeptide(L)'
;MGWVKQTVKNAKVLSTQLGATPGMNPNPTPEDLRFEELTTYIKNLEVQMDSVATHARALKERNAALGKGLFDFGLAFTLLGNAETSEIGEALASMGKVADKLSQITTEHAHREAVQFEDPLSDYARIVGAVRVALQKRDEMRVRLGVAQSELALKEAALARVRFVPGKESKVAPAESDVEQAKQAVEQAERVFEEVTTRVIAEVDRFKREKAEDMRRISLDYIRLQIEYNQKVERAWAELLEKFNPAADGAAAPTLPPLQEPTPTETPAQVPMQVPMPVPVPAPVPVPTPTPAVAPLAAKDEAVAQNPEQNPEANAAASSVPEPADDDLNLLM
;
A
#
# COMPACT_ATOMS: atom_id res chain seq x y z
N MET A 1 10.09 -18.49 5.19
CA MET A 1 10.51 -17.07 5.28
C MET A 1 10.61 -16.51 6.72
N GLY A 2 10.17 -17.23 7.77
CA GLY A 2 10.20 -16.72 9.15
C GLY A 2 11.59 -16.60 9.78
N TRP A 3 12.50 -17.53 9.48
CA TRP A 3 13.83 -17.54 10.09
C TRP A 3 14.67 -16.31 9.73
N VAL A 4 14.63 -15.84 8.48
CA VAL A 4 15.35 -14.63 8.02
C VAL A 4 14.87 -13.37 8.75
N LYS A 5 13.55 -13.21 8.93
CA LYS A 5 12.98 -12.09 9.71
C LYS A 5 13.40 -12.17 11.18
N GLN A 6 13.51 -13.39 11.72
CA GLN A 6 13.99 -13.62 13.07
C GLN A 6 15.48 -13.30 13.20
N THR A 7 16.32 -13.68 12.23
CA THR A 7 17.74 -13.33 12.24
C THR A 7 17.96 -11.83 12.12
N VAL A 8 17.16 -11.12 11.32
CA VAL A 8 17.26 -9.65 11.18
C VAL A 8 16.76 -8.94 12.45
N LYS A 9 15.67 -9.42 13.06
CA LYS A 9 15.23 -8.93 14.39
C LYS A 9 16.30 -9.18 15.44
N ASN A 10 16.85 -10.38 15.49
CA ASN A 10 17.91 -10.74 16.43
C ASN A 10 19.18 -9.94 16.17
N ALA A 11 19.55 -9.69 14.91
CA ALA A 11 20.69 -8.86 14.51
C ALA A 11 20.48 -7.39 14.90
N LYS A 12 19.26 -6.86 14.72
CA LYS A 12 18.92 -5.49 15.14
C LYS A 12 18.90 -5.37 16.66
N VAL A 13 18.42 -6.39 17.38
CA VAL A 13 18.45 -6.46 18.85
C VAL A 13 19.86 -6.64 19.38
N LEU A 14 20.69 -7.50 18.77
CA LEU A 14 22.12 -7.64 19.10
C LEU A 14 22.88 -6.36 18.80
N SER A 15 22.68 -5.72 17.65
CA SER A 15 23.24 -4.40 17.33
C SER A 15 22.82 -3.34 18.35
N THR A 16 21.55 -3.37 18.80
CA THR A 16 21.05 -2.44 19.84
C THR A 16 21.62 -2.76 21.23
N GLN A 17 21.84 -4.03 21.56
CA GLN A 17 22.39 -4.48 22.85
C GLN A 17 23.92 -4.36 22.94
N LEU A 18 24.64 -4.57 21.83
CA LEU A 18 26.08 -4.34 21.73
C LEU A 18 26.40 -2.85 21.51
N GLY A 19 25.44 -2.06 21.00
CA GLY A 19 25.53 -0.61 20.83
C GLY A 19 25.48 0.21 22.13
N ALA A 20 25.42 -0.45 23.30
CA ALA A 20 25.51 0.20 24.62
C ALA A 20 26.97 0.38 25.10
N THR A 21 27.93 0.48 24.18
CA THR A 21 29.28 0.99 24.47
C THR A 21 29.37 2.44 23.99
N PRO A 22 29.58 3.42 24.89
CA PRO A 22 29.68 4.82 24.50
C PRO A 22 30.95 5.03 23.66
N GLY A 23 30.80 5.28 22.36
CA GLY A 23 31.89 5.75 21.50
C GLY A 23 32.01 5.13 20.10
N MET A 24 31.23 4.12 19.74
CA MET A 24 31.48 3.34 18.50
C MET A 24 30.29 3.27 17.51
N ASN A 25 29.36 4.23 17.54
CA ASN A 25 28.45 4.40 16.41
C ASN A 25 29.17 5.23 15.34
N PRO A 26 29.64 4.65 14.22
CA PRO A 26 30.11 5.46 13.11
C PRO A 26 28.95 6.36 12.68
N ASN A 27 29.21 7.66 12.58
CA ASN A 27 28.25 8.60 12.02
C ASN A 27 27.78 8.07 10.65
N PRO A 28 26.48 8.19 10.32
CA PRO A 28 25.96 7.74 9.04
C PRO A 28 26.78 8.37 7.91
N THR A 29 27.23 7.54 6.97
CA THR A 29 28.02 8.02 5.85
C THR A 29 27.15 8.88 4.93
N PRO A 30 27.74 9.77 4.12
CA PRO A 30 26.98 10.50 3.10
C PRO A 30 26.21 9.59 2.13
N GLU A 31 26.71 8.37 1.89
CA GLU A 31 26.03 7.37 1.09
C GLU A 31 24.80 6.80 1.81
N ASP A 32 24.90 6.52 3.11
CA ASP A 32 23.77 6.03 3.91
C ASP A 32 22.61 7.03 3.93
N LEU A 33 22.91 8.32 4.06
CA LEU A 33 21.91 9.39 4.01
C LEU A 33 21.19 9.42 2.65
N ARG A 34 21.93 9.25 1.54
CA ARG A 34 21.33 9.19 0.20
C ARG A 34 20.38 8.00 0.02
N PHE A 35 20.74 6.84 0.57
CA PHE A 35 19.86 5.66 0.52
C PHE A 35 18.64 5.81 1.44
N GLU A 36 18.76 6.51 2.56
CA GLU A 36 17.64 6.81 3.45
C GLU A 36 16.64 7.77 2.80
N GLU A 37 17.13 8.86 2.19
CA GLU A 37 16.32 9.77 1.39
C GLU A 37 15.61 9.05 0.25
N LEU A 38 16.35 8.22 -0.50
CA LEU A 38 15.80 7.41 -1.59
C LEU A 38 14.73 6.43 -1.11
N THR A 39 14.97 5.77 0.03
CA THR A 39 14.01 4.85 0.64
C THR A 39 12.73 5.56 1.04
N THR A 40 12.85 6.76 1.62
CA THR A 40 11.71 7.60 1.99
C THR A 40 10.92 8.03 0.76
N TYR A 41 11.63 8.47 -0.29
CA TYR A 41 11.03 8.82 -1.58
C TYR A 41 10.24 7.65 -2.18
N ILE A 42 10.84 6.46 -2.26
CA ILE A 42 10.19 5.27 -2.86
C ILE A 42 8.99 4.81 -2.04
N LYS A 43 9.06 4.85 -0.70
CA LYS A 43 7.89 4.54 0.16
C LYS A 43 6.72 5.49 -0.10
N ASN A 44 7.00 6.79 -0.19
CA ASN A 44 5.96 7.77 -0.49
C ASN A 44 5.38 7.55 -1.89
N LEU A 45 6.25 7.27 -2.87
CA LEU A 45 5.83 7.00 -4.24
C LEU A 45 4.95 5.76 -4.34
N GLU A 46 5.26 4.69 -3.60
CA GLU A 46 4.45 3.47 -3.56
C GLU A 46 3.02 3.76 -3.10
N VAL A 47 2.86 4.50 -2.00
CA VAL A 47 1.53 4.91 -1.49
C VAL A 47 0.75 5.68 -2.54
N GLN A 48 1.40 6.60 -3.26
CA GLN A 48 0.73 7.38 -4.31
C GLN A 48 0.38 6.50 -5.52
N MET A 49 1.26 5.59 -5.93
CA MET A 49 0.99 4.70 -7.06
C MET A 49 -0.10 3.68 -6.76
N ASP A 50 -0.13 3.11 -5.55
CA ASP A 50 -1.22 2.24 -5.09
C ASP A 50 -2.57 2.99 -5.08
N SER A 51 -2.56 4.24 -4.62
CA SER A 51 -3.75 5.11 -4.66
C SER A 51 -4.24 5.33 -6.09
N VAL A 52 -3.34 5.69 -7.01
CA VAL A 52 -3.67 5.88 -8.43
C VAL A 52 -4.22 4.59 -9.06
N ALA A 53 -3.59 3.45 -8.82
CA ALA A 53 -4.07 2.15 -9.33
C ALA A 53 -5.46 1.80 -8.76
N THR A 54 -5.70 2.08 -7.47
CA THR A 54 -7.00 1.89 -6.82
C THR A 54 -8.09 2.73 -7.47
N HIS A 55 -7.80 4.01 -7.75
CA HIS A 55 -8.76 4.90 -8.39
C HIS A 55 -8.97 4.59 -9.88
N ALA A 56 -7.96 4.09 -10.59
CA ALA A 56 -8.12 3.59 -11.96
C ALA A 56 -9.09 2.40 -12.02
N ARG A 57 -8.97 1.44 -11.08
CA ARG A 57 -9.94 0.34 -10.94
C ARG A 57 -11.36 0.85 -10.71
N ALA A 58 -11.53 1.83 -9.82
CA ALA A 58 -12.84 2.39 -9.53
C ALA A 58 -13.49 3.05 -10.75
N LEU A 59 -12.72 3.72 -11.61
CA LEU A 59 -13.23 4.29 -12.87
C LEU A 59 -13.74 3.19 -13.81
N LYS A 60 -12.96 2.12 -13.97
CA LYS A 60 -13.34 0.95 -14.77
C LYS A 60 -14.58 0.26 -14.22
N GLU A 61 -14.69 0.08 -12.91
CA GLU A 61 -15.86 -0.52 -12.27
C GLU A 61 -17.11 0.33 -12.46
N ARG A 62 -16.98 1.66 -12.35
CA ARG A 62 -18.07 2.60 -12.66
C ARG A 62 -18.54 2.44 -14.11
N ASN A 63 -17.62 2.37 -15.07
CA ASN A 63 -17.97 2.22 -16.48
C ASN A 63 -18.64 0.87 -16.74
N ALA A 64 -18.16 -0.22 -16.14
CA ALA A 64 -18.82 -1.52 -16.23
C ALA A 64 -20.26 -1.48 -15.68
N ALA A 65 -20.47 -0.82 -14.54
CA ALA A 65 -21.80 -0.63 -13.95
C ALA A 65 -22.71 0.24 -14.84
N LEU A 66 -22.17 1.29 -15.47
CA LEU A 66 -22.90 2.12 -16.43
C LEU A 66 -23.34 1.31 -17.65
N GLY A 67 -22.47 0.45 -18.20
CA GLY A 67 -22.82 -0.43 -19.31
C GLY A 67 -24.00 -1.34 -18.97
N LYS A 68 -24.02 -1.93 -17.78
CA LYS A 68 -25.17 -2.71 -17.28
C LYS A 68 -26.42 -1.85 -17.13
N GLY A 69 -26.30 -0.66 -16.52
CA GLY A 69 -27.43 0.25 -16.32
C GLY A 69 -28.07 0.67 -17.65
N LEU A 70 -27.26 0.91 -18.67
CA LEU A 70 -27.73 1.24 -20.02
C LEU A 70 -28.47 0.07 -20.70
N PHE A 71 -28.05 -1.17 -20.46
CA PHE A 71 -28.75 -2.35 -20.96
C PHE A 71 -30.13 -2.50 -20.31
N ASP A 72 -30.19 -2.41 -18.98
CA ASP A 72 -31.46 -2.52 -18.24
C ASP A 72 -32.43 -1.38 -18.65
N PHE A 73 -31.89 -0.16 -18.83
CA PHE A 73 -32.62 1.00 -19.34
C PHE A 73 -33.13 0.79 -20.77
N GLY A 74 -32.28 0.28 -21.66
CA GLY A 74 -32.61 0.00 -23.06
C GLY A 74 -33.72 -1.04 -23.20
N LEU A 75 -33.64 -2.12 -22.42
CA LEU A 75 -34.67 -3.15 -22.34
C LEU A 75 -36.01 -2.57 -21.87
N ALA A 76 -36.00 -1.76 -20.80
CA ALA A 76 -37.23 -1.15 -20.28
C ALA A 76 -37.92 -0.24 -21.32
N PHE A 77 -37.15 0.61 -22.02
CA PHE A 77 -37.69 1.47 -23.08
C PHE A 77 -38.19 0.69 -24.29
N THR A 78 -37.52 -0.40 -24.64
CA THR A 78 -37.98 -1.29 -25.72
C THR A 78 -39.30 -1.96 -25.37
N LEU A 79 -39.44 -2.48 -24.15
CA LEU A 79 -40.68 -3.10 -23.68
C LEU A 79 -41.82 -2.09 -23.58
N LEU A 80 -41.55 -0.90 -23.05
CA LEU A 80 -42.53 0.18 -22.98
C LEU A 80 -42.97 0.62 -24.37
N GLY A 81 -42.03 0.80 -25.31
CA GLY A 81 -42.34 1.15 -26.69
C GLY A 81 -43.21 0.11 -27.40
N ASN A 82 -43.02 -1.18 -27.09
CA ASN A 82 -43.85 -2.26 -27.63
C ASN A 82 -45.26 -2.33 -27.01
N ALA A 83 -45.44 -1.80 -25.80
CA ALA A 83 -46.73 -1.74 -25.12
C ALA A 83 -47.59 -0.56 -25.59
N GLU A 84 -46.96 0.48 -26.12
CA GLU A 84 -47.63 1.65 -26.67
C GLU A 84 -48.01 1.45 -28.15
N THR A 85 -49.18 1.96 -28.54
CA THR A 85 -49.61 1.99 -29.95
C THR A 85 -49.58 3.43 -30.45
N SER A 86 -48.59 3.80 -31.27
CA SER A 86 -48.47 5.03 -32.07
C SER A 86 -46.97 5.37 -32.31
N GLU A 87 -46.70 6.54 -32.91
CA GLU A 87 -45.37 7.11 -33.10
C GLU A 87 -44.56 7.23 -31.79
N ILE A 88 -45.23 7.38 -30.63
CA ILE A 88 -44.53 7.42 -29.33
C ILE A 88 -43.93 6.06 -28.97
N GLY A 89 -44.59 4.96 -29.33
CA GLY A 89 -44.08 3.60 -29.11
C GLY A 89 -42.82 3.35 -29.93
N GLU A 90 -42.81 3.79 -31.19
CA GLU A 90 -41.62 3.71 -32.06
C GLU A 90 -40.47 4.57 -31.53
N ALA A 91 -40.76 5.76 -30.99
CA ALA A 91 -39.77 6.62 -30.38
C ALA A 91 -39.15 6.01 -29.12
N LEU A 92 -39.98 5.50 -28.22
CA LEU A 92 -39.53 4.81 -27.00
C LEU A 92 -38.69 3.57 -27.35
N ALA A 93 -39.12 2.76 -28.31
CA ALA A 93 -38.34 1.62 -28.78
C ALA A 93 -37.01 2.04 -29.44
N SER A 94 -36.97 3.19 -30.11
CA SER A 94 -35.73 3.72 -30.68
C SER A 94 -34.75 4.21 -29.62
N MET A 95 -35.25 4.87 -28.56
CA MET A 95 -34.45 5.22 -27.38
C MET A 95 -33.84 3.95 -26.75
N GLY A 96 -34.64 2.89 -26.61
CA GLY A 96 -34.19 1.60 -26.10
C GLY A 96 -33.02 1.01 -26.90
N LYS A 97 -33.16 0.97 -28.23
CA LYS A 97 -32.09 0.46 -29.13
C LYS A 97 -30.79 1.27 -29.04
N VAL A 98 -30.87 2.59 -28.88
CA VAL A 98 -29.67 3.43 -28.73
C VAL A 98 -29.02 3.22 -27.37
N ALA A 99 -29.81 3.06 -26.30
CA ALA A 99 -29.30 2.68 -25.00
C ALA A 99 -28.60 1.31 -25.01
N ASP A 100 -29.14 0.31 -25.73
CA ASP A 100 -28.47 -0.98 -25.92
C ASP A 100 -27.14 -0.85 -26.68
N LYS A 101 -27.09 -0.01 -27.72
CA LYS A 101 -25.85 0.31 -28.45
C LYS A 101 -24.82 0.97 -27.51
N LEU A 102 -25.25 1.92 -26.68
CA LEU A 102 -24.40 2.58 -25.70
C LEU A 102 -23.91 1.61 -24.63
N SER A 103 -24.75 0.67 -24.18
CA SER A 103 -24.33 -0.40 -23.28
C SER A 103 -23.14 -1.17 -23.85
N GLN A 104 -23.21 -1.60 -25.11
CA GLN A 104 -22.11 -2.30 -25.78
C GLN A 104 -20.84 -1.43 -25.87
N ILE A 105 -20.99 -0.15 -26.26
CA ILE A 105 -19.87 0.80 -26.35
C ILE A 105 -19.20 0.98 -24.98
N THR A 106 -19.99 1.16 -23.92
CA THR A 106 -19.50 1.38 -22.55
C THR A 106 -18.88 0.10 -21.96
N THR A 107 -19.45 -1.08 -22.20
CA THR A 107 -18.88 -2.36 -21.74
C THR A 107 -17.54 -2.63 -22.43
N GLU A 108 -17.44 -2.41 -23.75
CA GLU A 108 -16.18 -2.52 -24.48
C GLU A 108 -15.15 -1.49 -23.98
N HIS A 109 -15.58 -0.25 -23.72
CA HIS A 109 -14.71 0.77 -23.14
C HIS A 109 -14.17 0.37 -21.77
N ALA A 110 -15.00 -0.16 -20.88
CA ALA A 110 -14.57 -0.64 -19.56
C ALA A 110 -13.56 -1.80 -19.68
N HIS A 111 -13.71 -2.69 -20.67
CA HIS A 111 -12.73 -3.75 -20.93
C HIS A 111 -11.38 -3.16 -21.40
N ARG A 112 -11.42 -2.23 -22.36
CA ARG A 112 -10.21 -1.56 -22.85
C ARG A 112 -9.53 -0.71 -21.77
N GLU A 113 -10.30 -0.06 -20.92
CA GLU A 113 -9.79 0.73 -19.80
C GLU A 113 -9.08 -0.17 -18.77
N ALA A 114 -9.56 -1.39 -18.55
CA ALA A 114 -8.86 -2.37 -17.73
C ALA A 114 -7.46 -2.65 -18.27
N VAL A 115 -7.35 -3.02 -19.56
CA VAL A 115 -6.09 -3.47 -20.15
C VAL A 115 -5.12 -2.32 -20.47
N GLN A 116 -5.63 -1.14 -20.85
CA GLN A 116 -4.81 -0.02 -21.31
C GLN A 116 -4.51 1.02 -20.22
N PHE A 117 -5.19 0.95 -19.07
CA PHE A 117 -5.02 1.93 -18.00
C PHE A 117 -4.91 1.30 -16.61
N GLU A 118 -5.89 0.49 -16.18
CA GLU A 118 -5.86 -0.15 -14.85
C GLU A 118 -4.64 -1.09 -14.68
N ASP A 119 -4.49 -2.06 -15.58
CA ASP A 119 -3.44 -3.07 -15.51
C ASP A 119 -2.03 -2.44 -15.56
N PRO A 120 -1.71 -1.52 -16.49
CA PRO A 120 -0.41 -0.84 -16.50
C PRO A 120 -0.11 -0.06 -15.22
N LEU A 121 -1.11 0.63 -14.63
CA LEU A 121 -0.92 1.34 -13.37
C LEU A 121 -0.70 0.38 -12.20
N SER A 122 -1.43 -0.74 -12.17
CA SER A 122 -1.26 -1.77 -11.15
C SER A 122 0.13 -2.43 -11.26
N ASP A 123 0.59 -2.72 -12.47
CA ASP A 123 1.94 -3.24 -12.70
C ASP A 123 3.01 -2.22 -12.31
N TYR A 124 2.78 -0.93 -12.58
CA TYR A 124 3.70 0.11 -12.16
C TYR A 124 3.80 0.22 -10.64
N ALA A 125 2.68 0.13 -9.92
CA ALA A 125 2.67 0.07 -8.47
C ALA A 125 3.49 -1.13 -7.94
N ARG A 126 3.37 -2.30 -8.58
CA ARG A 126 4.19 -3.49 -8.25
C ARG A 126 5.68 -3.27 -8.49
N ILE A 127 6.06 -2.59 -9.58
CA ILE A 127 7.47 -2.23 -9.85
C ILE A 127 8.02 -1.32 -8.74
N VAL A 128 7.27 -0.29 -8.33
CA VAL A 128 7.68 0.58 -7.21
C VAL A 128 7.84 -0.23 -5.91
N GLY A 129 6.91 -1.15 -5.64
CA GLY A 129 7.00 -2.07 -4.51
C GLY A 129 8.25 -2.97 -4.57
N ALA A 130 8.64 -3.44 -5.74
CA ALA A 130 9.85 -4.23 -5.95
C ALA A 130 11.12 -3.41 -5.68
N VAL A 131 11.18 -2.14 -6.13
CA VAL A 131 12.28 -1.22 -5.83
C VAL A 131 12.39 -0.97 -4.32
N ARG A 132 11.27 -0.79 -3.61
CA ARG A 132 11.27 -0.69 -2.15
C ARG A 132 11.87 -1.94 -1.49
N VAL A 133 11.46 -3.12 -1.92
CA VAL A 133 11.98 -4.39 -1.38
C VAL A 133 13.48 -4.53 -1.64
N ALA A 134 13.96 -4.09 -2.80
CA ALA A 134 15.39 -4.07 -3.12
C ALA A 134 16.19 -3.14 -2.19
N LEU A 135 15.66 -1.94 -1.91
CA LEU A 135 16.25 -1.01 -0.94
C LEU A 135 16.25 -1.57 0.49
N GLN A 136 15.16 -2.21 0.90
CA GLN A 136 15.10 -2.93 2.17
C GLN A 136 16.15 -4.03 2.24
N LYS A 137 16.37 -4.75 1.13
CA LYS A 137 17.37 -5.82 1.08
C LYS A 137 18.80 -5.30 1.25
N ARG A 138 19.10 -4.13 0.66
CA ARG A 138 20.37 -3.43 0.88
C ARG A 138 20.56 -3.09 2.35
N ASP A 139 19.54 -2.51 3.01
CA ASP A 139 19.61 -2.17 4.43
C ASP A 139 19.79 -3.42 5.32
N GLU A 140 19.13 -4.53 5.00
CA GLU A 140 19.36 -5.81 5.69
C GLU A 140 20.83 -6.26 5.62
N MET A 141 21.47 -6.12 4.45
CA MET A 141 22.88 -6.50 4.30
C MET A 141 23.82 -5.51 4.99
N ARG A 142 23.49 -4.22 4.98
CA ARG A 142 24.23 -3.18 5.73
C ARG A 142 24.23 -3.50 7.23
N VAL A 143 23.07 -3.85 7.79
CA VAL A 143 22.93 -4.23 9.20
C VAL A 143 23.74 -5.49 9.52
N ARG A 144 23.72 -6.50 8.63
CA ARG A 144 24.54 -7.72 8.80
C ARG A 144 26.03 -7.43 8.81
N LEU A 145 26.50 -6.56 7.90
CA LEU A 145 27.88 -6.11 7.89
C LEU A 145 28.24 -5.43 9.22
N GLY A 146 27.42 -4.49 9.69
CA GLY A 146 27.64 -3.82 10.99
C GLY A 146 27.69 -4.77 12.19
N VAL A 147 26.88 -5.82 12.18
CA VAL A 147 26.93 -6.88 13.21
C VAL A 147 28.25 -7.66 13.14
N ALA A 148 28.67 -8.10 11.96
CA ALA A 148 29.95 -8.79 11.80
C ALA A 148 31.15 -7.93 12.25
N GLN A 149 31.13 -6.63 11.92
CA GLN A 149 32.16 -5.67 12.36
C GLN A 149 32.17 -5.50 13.88
N SER A 150 31.00 -5.44 14.51
CA SER A 150 30.89 -5.35 15.97
C SER A 150 31.39 -6.62 16.67
N GLU A 151 31.08 -7.80 16.13
CA GLU A 151 31.57 -9.08 16.63
C GLU A 151 33.10 -9.19 16.51
N LEU A 152 33.68 -8.78 15.38
CA LEU A 152 35.12 -8.70 15.21
C LEU A 152 35.77 -7.80 16.28
N ALA A 153 35.24 -6.59 16.49
CA ALA A 153 35.75 -5.67 17.49
C ALA A 153 35.71 -6.27 18.91
N LEU A 154 34.64 -7.01 19.26
CA LEU A 154 34.56 -7.72 20.54
C LEU A 154 35.60 -8.83 20.69
N LYS A 155 35.81 -9.62 19.62
CA LYS A 155 36.81 -10.70 19.61
C LYS A 155 38.23 -10.15 19.69
N GLU A 156 38.53 -9.04 19.02
CA GLU A 156 39.81 -8.34 19.11
C GLU A 156 40.07 -7.79 20.51
N ALA A 157 39.07 -7.17 21.14
CA ALA A 157 39.15 -6.71 22.53
C ALA A 157 39.35 -7.89 23.51
N ALA A 158 38.69 -9.02 23.28
CA ALA A 158 38.88 -10.23 24.07
C ALA A 158 40.30 -10.81 23.92
N LEU A 159 40.82 -10.90 22.69
CA LEU A 159 42.19 -11.34 22.41
C LEU A 159 43.21 -10.42 23.09
N ALA A 160 43.04 -9.10 22.98
CA ALA A 160 43.89 -8.13 23.67
C ALA A 160 43.92 -8.40 25.18
N ARG A 161 42.74 -8.57 25.81
CA ARG A 161 42.64 -8.89 27.25
C ARG A 161 43.35 -10.18 27.63
N VAL A 162 43.23 -11.25 26.85
CA VAL A 162 43.86 -12.55 27.15
C VAL A 162 45.39 -12.45 27.06
N ARG A 163 45.93 -11.66 26.12
CA ARG A 163 47.37 -11.42 25.97
C ARG A 163 48.00 -10.68 27.17
N PHE A 164 47.24 -9.85 27.89
CA PHE A 164 47.73 -9.11 29.05
C PHE A 164 47.59 -9.86 30.39
N VAL A 165 47.02 -11.07 30.42
CA VAL A 165 46.82 -11.83 31.68
C VAL A 165 47.86 -12.95 31.80
N PRO A 166 48.79 -12.87 32.78
CA PRO A 166 49.77 -13.93 33.05
C PRO A 166 49.08 -15.28 33.34
N GLY A 167 49.63 -16.37 32.83
CA GLY A 167 49.10 -17.73 33.04
C GLY A 167 47.92 -18.15 32.16
N LYS A 168 47.50 -17.33 31.18
CA LYS A 168 46.45 -17.66 30.20
C LYS A 168 46.95 -17.87 28.77
N GLU A 169 48.23 -18.16 28.59
CA GLU A 169 48.88 -18.34 27.28
C GLU A 169 48.19 -19.40 26.41
N SER A 170 47.68 -20.48 27.01
CA SER A 170 46.92 -21.53 26.31
C SER A 170 45.60 -21.05 25.69
N LYS A 171 45.07 -19.89 26.13
CA LYS A 171 43.84 -19.27 25.58
C LYS A 171 44.11 -18.28 24.46
N VAL A 172 45.37 -17.92 24.21
CA VAL A 172 45.74 -16.96 23.15
C VAL A 172 45.47 -17.57 21.77
N ALA A 173 45.97 -18.77 21.49
CA ALA A 173 45.76 -19.41 20.18
C ALA A 173 44.27 -19.62 19.82
N PRO A 174 43.39 -20.07 20.73
CA PRO A 174 41.95 -20.08 20.48
C PRO A 174 41.36 -18.69 20.21
N ALA A 175 41.76 -17.66 20.96
CA ALA A 175 41.27 -16.30 20.76
C ALA A 175 41.77 -15.69 19.43
N GLU A 176 42.96 -16.05 18.97
CA GLU A 176 43.48 -15.68 17.64
C GLU A 176 42.67 -16.35 16.53
N SER A 177 42.36 -17.64 16.68
CA SER A 177 41.48 -18.35 15.74
C SER A 177 40.08 -17.72 15.67
N ASP A 178 39.51 -17.32 16.80
CA ASP A 178 38.20 -16.65 16.85
C ASP A 178 38.22 -15.30 16.12
N VAL A 179 39.28 -14.51 16.27
CA VAL A 179 39.46 -13.25 15.54
C VAL A 179 39.58 -13.50 14.05
N GLU A 180 40.35 -14.51 13.64
CA GLU A 180 40.52 -14.85 12.23
C GLU A 180 39.19 -15.28 11.57
N GLN A 181 38.39 -16.09 12.26
CA GLN A 181 37.04 -16.44 11.78
C GLN A 181 36.12 -15.20 11.68
N ALA A 182 36.18 -14.30 12.66
CA ALA A 182 35.39 -13.06 12.61
C ALA A 182 35.81 -12.13 11.47
N LYS A 183 37.12 -12.06 11.14
CA LYS A 183 37.61 -11.31 9.97
C LYS A 183 37.07 -11.87 8.66
N GLN A 184 37.10 -13.19 8.50
CA GLN A 184 36.52 -13.85 7.32
C GLN A 184 35.01 -13.60 7.20
N ALA A 185 34.29 -13.58 8.33
CA ALA A 185 32.87 -13.26 8.35
C ALA A 185 32.59 -11.80 7.94
N VAL A 186 33.41 -10.85 8.38
CA VAL A 186 33.33 -9.44 7.92
C VAL A 186 33.59 -9.36 6.42
N GLU A 187 34.67 -9.96 5.93
CA GLU A 187 35.01 -9.93 4.49
C GLU A 187 33.88 -10.53 3.63
N GLN A 188 33.27 -11.64 4.08
CA GLN A 188 32.12 -12.22 3.39
C GLN A 188 30.89 -11.29 3.40
N ALA A 189 30.61 -10.66 4.55
CA ALA A 189 29.49 -9.72 4.67
C ALA A 189 29.70 -8.46 3.81
N GLU A 190 30.93 -7.96 3.71
CA GLU A 190 31.31 -6.84 2.84
C GLU A 190 31.06 -7.16 1.37
N ARG A 191 31.55 -8.31 0.89
CA ARG A 191 31.33 -8.75 -0.50
C ARG A 191 29.84 -8.84 -0.84
N VAL A 192 29.04 -9.48 0.03
CA VAL A 192 27.59 -9.60 -0.19
C VAL A 192 26.89 -8.24 -0.17
N PHE A 193 27.29 -7.34 0.75
CA PHE A 193 26.72 -6.00 0.82
C PHE A 193 27.04 -5.17 -0.42
N GLU A 194 28.28 -5.23 -0.92
CA GLU A 194 28.71 -4.55 -2.13
C GLU A 194 27.94 -5.07 -3.35
N GLU A 195 27.88 -6.39 -3.55
CA GLU A 195 27.14 -7.02 -4.65
C GLU A 195 25.66 -6.59 -4.67
N VAL A 196 25.00 -6.60 -3.51
CA VAL A 196 23.59 -6.16 -3.39
C VAL A 196 23.48 -4.66 -3.67
N THR A 197 24.38 -3.84 -3.15
CA THR A 197 24.37 -2.39 -3.34
C THR A 197 24.52 -2.02 -4.82
N THR A 198 25.47 -2.62 -5.53
CA THR A 198 25.65 -2.39 -6.98
C THR A 198 24.38 -2.72 -7.77
N ARG A 199 23.74 -3.85 -7.48
CA ARG A 199 22.49 -4.25 -8.15
C ARG A 199 21.33 -3.30 -7.85
N VAL A 200 21.20 -2.88 -6.59
CA VAL A 200 20.13 -1.96 -6.15
C VAL A 200 20.29 -0.58 -6.81
N ILE A 201 21.52 -0.06 -6.90
CA ILE A 201 21.81 1.21 -7.59
C ILE A 201 21.39 1.11 -9.05
N ALA A 202 21.82 0.05 -9.74
CA ALA A 202 21.48 -0.15 -11.15
C ALA A 202 19.96 -0.19 -11.39
N GLU A 203 19.21 -0.89 -10.54
CA GLU A 203 17.75 -0.98 -10.66
C GLU A 203 17.04 0.34 -10.34
N VAL A 204 17.51 1.08 -9.32
CA VAL A 204 16.97 2.41 -8.99
C VAL A 204 17.21 3.39 -10.13
N ASP A 205 18.40 3.37 -10.71
CA ASP A 205 18.74 4.26 -11.83
C ASP A 205 17.92 3.92 -13.07
N ARG A 206 17.74 2.63 -13.34
CA ARG A 206 16.84 2.15 -14.40
C ARG A 206 15.42 2.65 -14.18
N PHE A 207 14.86 2.44 -12.99
CA PHE A 207 13.54 2.91 -12.60
C PHE A 207 13.39 4.43 -12.79
N LYS A 208 14.37 5.22 -12.34
CA LYS A 208 14.34 6.69 -12.47
C LYS A 208 14.33 7.16 -13.93
N ARG A 209 15.02 6.46 -14.82
CA ARG A 209 15.06 6.77 -16.26
C ARG A 209 13.74 6.44 -16.96
N GLU A 210 13.17 5.27 -16.68
CA GLU A 210 12.01 4.74 -17.42
C GLU A 210 10.68 5.39 -16.94
N LYS A 211 10.55 5.72 -15.65
CA LYS A 211 9.26 6.13 -15.05
C LYS A 211 8.52 7.29 -15.70
N ALA A 212 9.24 8.29 -16.20
CA ALA A 212 8.59 9.47 -16.77
C ALA A 212 7.95 9.12 -18.12
N GLU A 213 8.65 8.31 -18.92
CA GLU A 213 8.18 7.87 -20.22
C GLU A 213 7.01 6.89 -20.10
N ASP A 214 7.11 5.93 -19.17
CA ASP A 214 6.03 4.97 -18.90
C ASP A 214 4.73 5.67 -18.49
N MET A 215 4.80 6.56 -17.49
CA MET A 215 3.63 7.30 -17.02
C MET A 215 3.04 8.20 -18.11
N ARG A 216 3.90 8.82 -18.94
CA ARG A 216 3.46 9.61 -20.09
C ARG A 216 2.71 8.75 -21.10
N ARG A 217 3.24 7.57 -21.43
CA ARG A 217 2.61 6.63 -22.37
C ARG A 217 1.24 6.19 -21.86
N ILE A 218 1.17 5.67 -20.64
CA ILE A 218 -0.09 5.22 -20.01
C ILE A 218 -1.13 6.34 -20.04
N SER A 219 -0.72 7.55 -19.68
CA SER A 219 -1.63 8.72 -19.64
C SER A 219 -2.13 9.10 -21.03
N LEU A 220 -1.25 9.13 -22.04
CA LEU A 220 -1.63 9.47 -23.41
C LEU A 220 -2.57 8.42 -24.03
N ASP A 221 -2.32 7.15 -23.77
CA ASP A 221 -3.17 6.06 -24.27
C ASP A 221 -4.55 6.12 -23.63
N TYR A 222 -4.62 6.41 -22.32
CA TYR A 222 -5.89 6.65 -21.63
C TYR A 222 -6.65 7.86 -22.18
N ILE A 223 -5.97 9.00 -22.42
CA ILE A 223 -6.62 10.19 -23.00
C ILE A 223 -7.22 9.88 -24.37
N ARG A 224 -6.48 9.17 -25.24
CA ARG A 224 -6.99 8.76 -26.56
C ARG A 224 -8.18 7.82 -26.43
N LEU A 225 -8.10 6.86 -25.52
CA LEU A 225 -9.19 5.92 -25.23
C LEU A 225 -10.47 6.67 -24.79
N GLN A 226 -10.33 7.68 -23.93
CA GLN A 226 -11.44 8.51 -23.48
C GLN A 226 -12.04 9.35 -24.62
N ILE A 227 -11.21 9.95 -25.48
CA ILE A 227 -11.68 10.70 -26.65
C ILE A 227 -12.49 9.79 -27.58
N GLU A 228 -11.96 8.61 -27.91
CA GLU A 228 -12.61 7.65 -28.80
C GLU A 228 -13.97 7.20 -28.24
N TYR A 229 -14.03 6.92 -26.93
CA TYR A 229 -15.27 6.55 -26.25
C TYR A 229 -16.32 7.66 -26.32
N ASN A 230 -15.97 8.88 -25.94
CA ASN A 230 -16.90 10.01 -25.94
C ASN A 230 -17.42 10.32 -27.35
N GLN A 231 -16.57 10.23 -28.38
CA GLN A 231 -16.99 10.36 -29.78
C GLN A 231 -17.97 9.26 -30.24
N LYS A 232 -17.86 8.04 -29.72
CA LYS A 232 -18.83 6.96 -30.02
C LYS A 232 -20.16 7.21 -29.33
N VAL A 233 -20.13 7.68 -28.08
CA VAL A 233 -21.33 8.03 -27.31
C VAL A 233 -22.07 9.19 -27.96
N GLU A 234 -21.37 10.26 -28.32
CA GLU A 234 -21.93 11.42 -29.02
C GLU A 234 -22.62 11.00 -30.32
N ARG A 235 -21.94 10.21 -31.16
CA ARG A 235 -22.53 9.71 -32.42
C ARG A 235 -23.78 8.88 -32.21
N ALA A 236 -23.78 7.99 -31.20
CA ALA A 236 -24.96 7.17 -30.89
C ALA A 236 -26.17 8.04 -30.49
N TRP A 237 -25.94 9.12 -29.73
CA TRP A 237 -27.01 10.06 -29.40
C TRP A 237 -27.44 10.94 -30.57
N ALA A 238 -26.50 11.38 -31.41
CA ALA A 238 -26.78 12.18 -32.60
C ALA A 238 -27.68 11.42 -33.59
N GLU A 239 -27.42 10.12 -33.82
CA GLU A 239 -28.26 9.25 -34.66
C GLU A 239 -29.72 9.22 -34.18
N LEU A 240 -29.94 9.25 -32.85
CA LEU A 240 -31.28 9.29 -32.28
C LEU A 240 -31.97 10.64 -32.50
N LEU A 241 -31.21 11.73 -32.30
CA LEU A 241 -31.70 13.10 -32.50
C LEU A 241 -32.13 13.33 -33.95
N GLU A 242 -31.33 12.89 -34.92
CA GLU A 242 -31.66 12.98 -36.35
C GLU A 242 -32.97 12.26 -36.67
N LYS A 243 -33.18 11.07 -36.10
CA LYS A 243 -34.40 10.30 -36.30
C LYS A 243 -35.65 11.00 -35.77
N PHE A 244 -35.53 11.77 -34.69
CA PHE A 244 -36.65 12.53 -34.11
C PHE A 244 -36.79 13.96 -34.64
N ASN A 245 -35.80 14.45 -35.39
CA ASN A 245 -35.85 15.78 -35.99
C ASN A 245 -35.44 15.75 -37.49
N PRO A 246 -36.19 15.03 -38.35
CA PRO A 246 -35.83 14.87 -39.76
C PRO A 246 -35.92 16.16 -40.61
N ALA A 247 -36.33 17.31 -40.03
CA ALA A 247 -36.61 18.56 -40.74
C ALA A 247 -35.68 19.74 -40.36
N ALA A 248 -34.52 19.49 -39.75
CA ALA A 248 -33.56 20.55 -39.43
C ALA A 248 -32.66 20.99 -40.60
N ASP A 249 -32.89 20.50 -41.82
CA ASP A 249 -32.18 20.94 -43.04
C ASP A 249 -32.83 22.18 -43.71
N GLY A 250 -33.68 22.93 -43.00
CA GLY A 250 -34.29 24.17 -43.53
C GLY A 250 -34.57 25.29 -42.54
N ALA A 251 -34.37 25.05 -41.24
CA ALA A 251 -34.43 26.09 -40.23
C ALA A 251 -33.08 26.12 -39.52
N ALA A 252 -32.39 27.25 -39.63
CA ALA A 252 -31.15 27.51 -38.91
C ALA A 252 -31.23 26.94 -37.49
N ALA A 253 -30.15 26.26 -37.08
CA ALA A 253 -29.96 25.83 -35.70
C ALA A 253 -30.48 26.92 -34.75
N PRO A 254 -31.18 26.59 -33.65
CA PRO A 254 -31.39 27.57 -32.61
C PRO A 254 -30.00 27.98 -32.16
N THR A 255 -29.55 29.14 -32.65
CA THR A 255 -28.35 29.81 -32.17
C THR A 255 -28.57 29.94 -30.68
N LEU A 256 -27.85 29.12 -29.90
CA LEU A 256 -27.63 29.41 -28.50
C LEU A 256 -27.24 30.89 -28.46
N PRO A 257 -27.95 31.73 -27.69
CA PRO A 257 -27.57 33.13 -27.59
C PRO A 257 -26.08 33.17 -27.22
N PRO A 258 -25.28 34.02 -27.88
CA PRO A 258 -23.87 34.12 -27.53
C PRO A 258 -23.79 34.40 -26.03
N LEU A 259 -22.98 33.61 -25.33
CA LEU A 259 -22.62 33.90 -23.94
C LEU A 259 -22.20 35.37 -23.92
N GLN A 260 -23.05 36.21 -23.34
CA GLN A 260 -22.77 37.63 -23.21
C GLN A 260 -21.49 37.73 -22.38
N GLU A 261 -20.43 38.28 -22.97
CA GLU A 261 -19.28 38.71 -22.19
C GLU A 261 -19.78 39.72 -21.14
N PRO A 262 -19.42 39.57 -19.86
CA PRO A 262 -19.85 40.49 -18.84
C PRO A 262 -19.18 41.85 -19.06
N THR A 263 -19.97 42.86 -19.46
CA THR A 263 -19.57 44.28 -19.44
C THR A 263 -19.31 44.72 -17.98
N PRO A 264 -18.26 45.52 -17.71
CA PRO A 264 -17.77 45.75 -16.35
C PRO A 264 -18.63 46.79 -15.63
N THR A 265 -19.11 46.45 -14.44
CA THR A 265 -19.64 47.42 -13.47
C THR A 265 -18.96 47.19 -12.13
N GLU A 266 -18.50 48.28 -11.54
CA GLU A 266 -17.46 48.36 -10.52
C GLU A 266 -17.76 47.62 -9.20
N THR A 267 -16.67 47.03 -8.72
CA THR A 267 -16.39 46.41 -7.43
C THR A 267 -16.81 47.26 -6.21
N PRO A 268 -17.46 46.65 -5.21
CA PRO A 268 -17.20 46.96 -3.82
C PRO A 268 -16.40 45.82 -3.17
N ALA A 269 -15.18 46.19 -2.73
CA ALA A 269 -14.33 45.56 -1.72
C ALA A 269 -14.11 44.03 -1.74
N GLN A 270 -12.85 43.64 -1.88
CA GLN A 270 -12.35 42.28 -1.74
C GLN A 270 -12.89 41.59 -0.48
N VAL A 271 -13.64 40.51 -0.67
CA VAL A 271 -13.65 39.40 0.28
C VAL A 271 -12.62 38.39 -0.26
N PRO A 272 -11.53 38.11 0.47
CA PRO A 272 -10.50 37.20 0.00
C PRO A 272 -11.12 35.82 -0.28
N MET A 273 -10.87 35.27 -1.48
CA MET A 273 -11.23 33.90 -1.81
C MET A 273 -10.58 32.97 -0.77
N GLN A 274 -11.41 32.24 -0.03
CA GLN A 274 -10.92 31.14 0.77
C GLN A 274 -10.38 30.05 -0.15
N VAL A 275 -9.11 29.71 0.06
CA VAL A 275 -8.44 28.52 -0.43
C VAL A 275 -9.28 27.29 -0.06
N PRO A 276 -9.47 26.29 -0.94
CA PRO A 276 -10.15 25.07 -0.55
C PRO A 276 -9.35 24.40 0.58
N MET A 277 -9.99 24.21 1.74
CA MET A 277 -9.41 23.48 2.86
C MET A 277 -9.13 22.02 2.48
N PRO A 278 -8.10 21.38 3.07
CA PRO A 278 -7.87 19.96 2.92
C PRO A 278 -9.03 19.17 3.55
N VAL A 279 -9.49 18.12 2.86
CA VAL A 279 -10.40 17.12 3.45
C VAL A 279 -9.64 16.45 4.61
N PRO A 280 -10.20 16.38 5.84
CA PRO A 280 -9.51 15.78 6.97
C PRO A 280 -9.36 14.28 6.76
N VAL A 281 -8.14 13.78 6.98
CA VAL A 281 -7.88 12.37 7.30
C VAL A 281 -8.71 12.02 8.55
N PRO A 282 -9.44 10.89 8.60
CA PRO A 282 -10.08 10.47 9.84
C PRO A 282 -8.99 10.23 10.90
N ALA A 283 -8.98 11.07 11.94
CA ALA A 283 -8.18 10.85 13.13
C ALA A 283 -8.62 9.56 13.84
N PRO A 284 -7.71 8.81 14.48
CA PRO A 284 -8.07 7.63 15.25
C PRO A 284 -9.07 7.99 16.34
N VAL A 285 -10.09 7.15 16.48
CA VAL A 285 -11.09 7.24 17.55
C VAL A 285 -10.35 7.31 18.90
N PRO A 286 -10.65 8.28 19.79
CA PRO A 286 -10.10 8.25 21.13
C PRO A 286 -10.60 6.97 21.82
N VAL A 287 -9.66 6.14 22.28
CA VAL A 287 -9.94 5.09 23.27
C VAL A 287 -10.55 5.80 24.48
N PRO A 288 -11.67 5.33 25.04
CA PRO A 288 -12.16 5.88 26.30
C PRO A 288 -11.08 5.70 27.37
N THR A 289 -10.53 6.80 27.87
CA THR A 289 -9.75 6.79 29.10
C THR A 289 -10.66 6.21 30.19
N PRO A 290 -10.21 5.20 30.97
CA PRO A 290 -11.01 4.71 32.08
C PRO A 290 -11.28 5.87 33.04
N THR A 291 -12.57 6.15 33.26
CA THR A 291 -13.00 6.94 34.41
C THR A 291 -12.39 6.30 35.65
N PRO A 292 -11.75 7.06 36.56
CA PRO A 292 -11.29 6.52 37.82
C PRO A 292 -12.47 5.86 38.53
N ALA A 293 -12.26 4.64 38.99
CA ALA A 293 -13.23 3.89 39.77
C ALA A 293 -13.79 4.80 40.87
N VAL A 294 -15.10 5.04 40.81
CA VAL A 294 -15.84 5.57 41.95
C VAL A 294 -15.60 4.59 43.08
N ALA A 295 -14.82 5.04 44.07
CA ALA A 295 -14.71 4.37 45.36
C ALA A 295 -16.12 4.10 45.88
N PRO A 296 -16.39 2.92 46.49
CA PRO A 296 -17.69 2.64 47.05
C PRO A 296 -18.06 3.73 48.04
N LEU A 297 -19.25 4.30 47.87
CA LEU A 297 -19.85 5.22 48.82
C LEU A 297 -19.86 4.52 50.18
N ALA A 298 -19.25 5.17 51.17
CA ALA A 298 -19.28 4.77 52.55
C ALA A 298 -20.74 4.60 53.00
N ALA A 299 -21.14 3.36 53.29
CA ALA A 299 -22.22 3.11 54.22
C ALA A 299 -21.69 3.48 55.62
N LYS A 300 -22.21 4.58 56.17
CA LYS A 300 -22.25 4.76 57.61
C LYS A 300 -23.52 4.09 58.09
N ASP A 301 -23.37 2.99 58.83
CA ASP A 301 -24.11 2.83 60.08
C ASP A 301 -23.34 1.91 61.04
N GLU A 302 -23.11 2.48 62.22
CA GLU A 302 -23.10 1.88 63.55
C GLU A 302 -22.38 0.54 63.82
N ALA A 303 -21.24 0.69 64.50
CA ALA A 303 -20.94 0.13 65.83
C ALA A 303 -20.93 -1.41 66.06
N VAL A 304 -19.80 -1.83 66.65
CA VAL A 304 -19.63 -2.87 67.69
C VAL A 304 -18.97 -4.22 67.28
N ALA A 305 -17.81 -4.44 67.93
CA ALA A 305 -17.22 -5.71 68.42
C ALA A 305 -16.32 -6.62 67.56
N GLN A 306 -15.06 -6.71 68.04
CA GLN A 306 -14.27 -7.91 68.41
C GLN A 306 -13.68 -8.86 67.34
N ASN A 307 -12.35 -8.76 67.18
CA ASN A 307 -11.25 -9.78 67.25
C ASN A 307 -11.34 -11.16 66.51
N PRO A 308 -10.24 -11.96 66.40
CA PRO A 308 -9.71 -12.51 65.14
C PRO A 308 -9.73 -14.06 65.16
N GLU A 309 -8.83 -14.73 64.42
CA GLU A 309 -8.61 -16.20 64.28
C GLU A 309 -9.26 -16.76 62.99
N GLN A 310 -8.67 -17.66 62.19
CA GLN A 310 -7.48 -18.51 62.29
C GLN A 310 -7.14 -19.02 60.85
N ASN A 311 -5.90 -19.47 60.68
CA ASN A 311 -5.27 -20.14 59.53
C ASN A 311 -5.73 -21.63 59.41
N PRO A 312 -4.98 -22.55 58.75
CA PRO A 312 -4.76 -22.91 57.33
C PRO A 312 -5.34 -24.32 56.95
N GLU A 313 -4.75 -24.95 55.92
CA GLU A 313 -4.75 -26.39 55.53
C GLU A 313 -5.87 -26.84 54.57
N ALA A 314 -5.68 -27.72 53.58
CA ALA A 314 -4.63 -28.66 53.18
C ALA A 314 -4.86 -28.99 51.67
N ASN A 315 -3.84 -29.07 50.82
CA ASN A 315 -2.96 -30.21 50.49
C ASN A 315 -3.54 -31.28 49.54
N ALA A 316 -2.68 -31.67 48.58
CA ALA A 316 -2.60 -32.94 47.84
C ALA A 316 -3.71 -33.25 46.80
N ALA A 317 -3.49 -33.93 45.67
CA ALA A 317 -2.41 -34.78 45.16
C ALA A 317 -2.47 -34.83 43.61
N ALA A 318 -1.35 -34.85 42.87
CA ALA A 318 -0.77 -36.03 42.17
C ALA A 318 -1.78 -36.78 41.28
N SER A 319 -1.65 -36.87 39.94
CA SER A 319 -0.60 -37.51 39.11
C SER A 319 -1.28 -38.59 38.25
N SER A 320 -1.07 -38.59 36.93
CA SER A 320 -0.77 -39.79 36.10
C SER A 320 -1.17 -39.63 34.63
N VAL A 321 -0.18 -39.82 33.76
CA VAL A 321 -0.26 -40.15 32.32
C VAL A 321 0.69 -41.35 32.15
N PRO A 322 0.30 -42.38 31.36
CA PRO A 322 1.04 -42.74 30.12
C PRO A 322 0.07 -43.19 28.99
N GLU A 323 0.20 -42.69 27.74
CA GLU A 323 0.92 -43.24 26.55
C GLU A 323 0.29 -44.50 25.89
N PRO A 324 0.55 -44.81 24.58
CA PRO A 324 -0.48 -44.91 23.54
C PRO A 324 -0.62 -46.33 22.97
N ALA A 325 -1.63 -46.53 22.12
CA ALA A 325 -1.79 -47.76 21.33
C ALA A 325 -1.65 -47.43 19.82
N ASP A 326 -0.63 -48.03 19.22
CA ASP A 326 -0.56 -48.35 17.79
C ASP A 326 -1.70 -49.33 17.43
N ASP A 327 -2.31 -49.15 16.26
CA ASP A 327 -2.79 -50.28 15.48
C ASP A 327 -2.64 -49.95 13.98
N ASP A 328 -1.79 -50.76 13.36
CA ASP A 328 -1.62 -50.94 11.93
C ASP A 328 -2.95 -51.27 11.24
N LEU A 329 -3.11 -50.78 9.99
CA LEU A 329 -3.15 -51.62 8.79
C LEU A 329 -3.76 -50.86 7.61
N ASN A 330 -2.90 -50.60 6.61
CA ASN A 330 -3.07 -51.01 5.21
C ASN A 330 -4.48 -50.91 4.57
N LEU A 331 -4.59 -50.21 3.42
CA LEU A 331 -4.37 -50.79 2.08
C LEU A 331 -5.05 -49.94 0.96
N LEU A 332 -4.29 -49.64 -0.10
CA LEU A 332 -4.66 -49.46 -1.52
C LEU A 332 -5.76 -48.44 -1.94
N MET A 333 -5.34 -47.31 -2.52
CA MET A 333 -5.39 -46.99 -3.98
C MET A 333 -4.84 -45.59 -4.24
#